data_AF-A0A9D9XTX1-F1
#
_entry.id   AF-A0A9D9XTX1-F1
#
_cell.length_a   1.000
_cell.length_b   1.000
_cell.length_c   1.000
_cell.angle_alpha   90.00
_cell.angle_beta   90.00
_cell.angle_gamma   90.00
#
_symmetry.space_group_name_H-M   'P 1'
#
loop_
_entity.id
_entity.type
_entity.pdbx_description
1 polymer ?
#
loop_
_entity_poly.entity_id
_entity_poly.type
_entity_poly.pdbx_seq_one_letter_code
_entity_poly.pdbx_strand_id
1 'polypeptide(L)'
;MKKNNFKYKWFVLALFSTLSQVSWAQQIAIDRGLKLEGIWCFPLVTDSNQYLFLPDQSMLGTNNKNEPQFSFIRYVNPTAVSNSGTDNSLVDAGGGGVLHFLVTYNTDEKKIAKAQERLREKLNNDEAQIKGPIIFKEGRYALISSIINPDNGQSEKKLLAMGAAPVLQGSKIALSFELDPQRSKLLLESFKTNTPDVSIVFDLTFSGLLDAYNAKMTVDWAEVQKYEKIGGGVQIYFVSAELEKIYEELRRTSAIKLDVVGEDSRMQKIVDEAYAKVTEMMFQRVQPEQVPATDQNSLAGMLGSVLGSSGGGGSGSGFPLGAHFGYKRKDIKMSGKSVLDFSSRNATERHHYITFNMGDLFKKYGADSNYFRTISLYDPEFQIRQIFVGIDGSIIPEFEKMINNVTITLRKKHQNGSSTFKEVIIKKGTLESNKELMMTYNSVGDLDREKWLQYEYKAQFNFLGGKTYQTDWKQQSNSMINIFVPYIRKIIKVDAEQEVLVQKNVRAITVKIDYPFLGDIHTKEFTVRPGEDLTKKSFEVTLPNGQYDYKYNIRWRFKNNTERIYNGVNDTEILFIDNIPDS
;
A
#
# COMPACT_ATOMS: atom_id res chain seq x y z
N MET A 1 -35.05 40.06 -64.45
CA MET A 1 -34.35 38.82 -64.06
C MET A 1 -34.59 38.54 -62.58
N LYS A 2 -34.86 37.27 -62.27
CA LYS A 2 -34.99 36.62 -60.95
C LYS A 2 -36.32 36.76 -60.19
N LYS A 3 -36.76 35.58 -59.73
CA LYS A 3 -38.06 35.10 -59.24
C LYS A 3 -38.08 35.02 -57.70
N ASN A 4 -39.31 34.94 -57.18
CA ASN A 4 -39.79 34.30 -55.93
C ASN A 4 -39.61 35.09 -54.62
N ASN A 5 -40.69 35.48 -53.92
CA ASN A 5 -41.65 34.71 -53.08
C ASN A 5 -40.94 34.12 -51.82
N PHE A 6 -41.39 34.22 -50.56
CA PHE A 6 -42.71 34.51 -49.96
C PHE A 6 -42.54 34.70 -48.42
N LYS A 7 -43.30 35.66 -47.88
CA LYS A 7 -43.97 35.79 -46.56
C LYS A 7 -43.31 35.36 -45.23
N TYR A 8 -43.28 36.33 -44.31
CA TYR A 8 -42.97 36.22 -42.88
C TYR A 8 -44.25 36.03 -42.04
N LYS A 9 -44.19 34.99 -41.18
CA LYS A 9 -44.71 34.83 -39.80
C LYS A 9 -46.16 35.25 -39.47
N TRP A 10 -46.99 34.24 -39.24
CA TRP A 10 -48.13 34.28 -38.33
C TRP A 10 -47.90 33.35 -37.13
N PHE A 11 -48.39 33.81 -35.97
CA PHE A 11 -48.43 33.20 -34.65
C PHE A 11 -49.04 31.78 -34.65
N VAL A 12 -48.38 30.80 -34.04
CA VAL A 12 -49.03 29.63 -33.41
C VAL A 12 -48.27 29.29 -32.13
N LEU A 13 -48.93 29.53 -31.00
CA LEU A 13 -48.56 29.08 -29.67
C LEU A 13 -48.90 27.58 -29.59
N ALA A 14 -47.91 26.71 -29.82
CA ALA A 14 -48.08 25.26 -29.68
C ALA A 14 -47.87 24.86 -28.20
N LEU A 15 -48.97 24.46 -27.58
CA LEU A 15 -49.09 23.86 -26.26
C LEU A 15 -48.17 22.61 -26.19
N PHE A 16 -47.03 22.72 -25.52
CA PHE A 16 -46.20 21.57 -25.15
C PHE A 16 -46.89 20.83 -24.01
N SER A 17 -47.77 19.87 -24.35
CA SER A 17 -48.22 18.86 -23.39
C SER A 17 -47.07 17.88 -23.16
N THR A 18 -46.12 18.25 -22.31
CA THR A 18 -45.22 17.27 -21.70
C THR A 18 -46.08 16.37 -20.83
N LEU A 19 -46.37 15.15 -21.30
CA LEU A 19 -46.72 14.05 -20.41
C LEU A 19 -45.52 13.91 -19.46
N SER A 20 -45.64 14.52 -18.29
CA SER A 20 -44.89 14.11 -17.11
C SER A 20 -45.30 12.67 -16.86
N GLN A 21 -44.54 11.71 -17.40
CA GLN A 21 -44.56 10.36 -16.86
C GLN A 21 -44.08 10.49 -15.43
N VAL A 22 -45.03 10.63 -14.53
CA VAL A 22 -44.81 10.46 -13.11
C VAL A 22 -44.09 9.13 -13.00
N SER A 23 -42.87 9.13 -12.47
CA SER A 23 -42.20 7.91 -12.06
C SER A 23 -43.11 7.24 -11.04
N TRP A 24 -43.88 6.23 -11.45
CA TRP A 24 -44.75 5.48 -10.55
C TRP A 24 -43.83 4.76 -9.57
N ALA A 25 -43.77 5.28 -8.34
CA ALA A 25 -43.11 4.59 -7.25
C ALA A 25 -43.75 3.20 -7.11
N GLN A 26 -42.93 2.15 -6.99
CA GLN A 26 -43.38 0.77 -6.79
C GLN A 26 -44.03 0.64 -5.40
N GLN A 27 -45.29 1.06 -5.27
CA GLN A 27 -46.03 0.95 -4.02
C GLN A 27 -46.56 -0.48 -3.91
N ILE A 28 -45.82 -1.34 -3.21
CA ILE A 28 -46.26 -2.71 -2.89
C ILE A 28 -47.10 -2.73 -1.61
N ALA A 29 -48.04 -3.67 -1.49
CA ALA A 29 -48.72 -3.97 -0.23
C ALA A 29 -47.88 -4.94 0.58
N ILE A 30 -47.17 -4.43 1.58
CA ILE A 30 -46.05 -5.13 2.24
C ILE A 30 -46.51 -6.26 3.18
N ASP A 31 -47.75 -6.19 3.66
CA ASP A 31 -48.38 -7.16 4.54
C ASP A 31 -49.11 -8.29 3.78
N ARG A 32 -49.28 -8.13 2.47
CA ARG A 32 -49.90 -9.13 1.57
C ARG A 32 -48.89 -9.97 0.80
N GLY A 33 -47.65 -10.00 1.26
CA GLY A 33 -46.58 -10.80 0.65
C GLY A 33 -46.89 -12.30 0.65
N LEU A 34 -46.58 -12.97 -0.45
CA LEU A 34 -46.69 -14.41 -0.62
C LEU A 34 -45.30 -15.00 -0.87
N LYS A 35 -44.94 -16.04 -0.13
CA LYS A 35 -43.73 -16.82 -0.40
C LYS A 35 -44.04 -17.94 -1.40
N LEU A 36 -43.47 -17.87 -2.59
CA LEU A 36 -43.71 -18.76 -3.73
C LEU A 36 -42.38 -19.29 -4.23
N GLU A 37 -42.23 -20.62 -4.27
CA GLU A 37 -40.96 -21.29 -4.60
C GLU A 37 -39.76 -20.80 -3.75
N GLY A 38 -40.00 -20.24 -2.56
CA GLY A 38 -38.97 -19.68 -1.70
C GLY A 38 -38.66 -18.19 -1.94
N ILE A 39 -39.25 -17.56 -2.96
CA ILE A 39 -39.13 -16.12 -3.25
C ILE A 39 -40.34 -15.38 -2.64
N TRP A 40 -40.12 -14.21 -2.05
CA TRP A 40 -41.20 -13.34 -1.60
C TRP A 40 -41.73 -12.49 -2.75
N CYS A 41 -43.04 -12.53 -2.98
CA CYS A 41 -43.76 -11.75 -3.99
C CYS A 41 -44.82 -10.87 -3.33
N PHE A 42 -44.87 -9.58 -3.66
CA PHE A 42 -45.80 -8.61 -3.07
C PHE A 42 -46.65 -7.96 -4.16
N PRO A 43 -47.97 -7.85 -3.98
CA PRO A 43 -48.83 -7.20 -4.95
C PRO A 43 -48.60 -5.68 -4.97
N LEU A 44 -48.80 -5.06 -6.13
CA LEU A 44 -48.88 -3.61 -6.26
C LEU A 44 -50.17 -3.11 -5.61
N VAL A 45 -50.08 -1.96 -4.97
CA VAL A 45 -51.22 -1.26 -4.37
C VAL A 45 -52.20 -0.77 -5.45
N THR A 46 -51.66 -0.38 -6.61
CA THR A 46 -52.43 0.13 -7.74
C THR A 46 -53.11 -0.96 -8.56
N ASP A 47 -52.55 -2.17 -8.54
CA ASP A 47 -53.05 -3.32 -9.30
C ASP A 47 -52.73 -4.62 -8.55
N SER A 48 -53.75 -5.21 -7.92
CA SER A 48 -53.60 -6.42 -7.12
C SER A 48 -53.28 -7.68 -7.94
N ASN A 49 -53.38 -7.63 -9.28
CA ASN A 49 -52.97 -8.72 -10.15
C ASN A 49 -51.47 -8.65 -10.48
N GLN A 50 -50.80 -7.53 -10.21
CA GLN A 50 -49.38 -7.36 -10.49
C GLN A 50 -48.54 -7.50 -9.23
N TYR A 51 -47.50 -8.33 -9.30
CA TYR A 51 -46.62 -8.65 -8.19
C TYR A 51 -45.17 -8.30 -8.50
N LEU A 52 -44.44 -7.84 -7.50
CA LEU A 52 -42.99 -7.66 -7.54
C LEU A 52 -42.32 -8.62 -6.56
N PHE A 53 -41.10 -9.07 -6.85
CA PHE A 53 -40.41 -10.05 -6.02
C PHE A 53 -39.14 -9.50 -5.36
N LEU A 54 -38.74 -10.08 -4.23
CA LEU A 54 -37.44 -9.82 -3.63
C LEU A 54 -36.39 -10.77 -4.23
N PRO A 55 -35.28 -10.26 -4.79
CA PRO A 55 -34.16 -11.10 -5.21
C PRO A 55 -33.69 -12.02 -4.08
N ASP A 56 -33.30 -13.25 -4.36
CA ASP A 56 -33.15 -14.28 -3.30
C ASP A 56 -31.83 -15.04 -3.33
N GLN A 57 -30.98 -14.79 -4.33
CA GLN A 57 -29.69 -15.45 -4.48
C GLN A 57 -28.59 -14.43 -4.69
N SER A 58 -27.39 -14.78 -4.24
CA SER A 58 -26.17 -14.06 -4.58
C SER A 58 -25.16 -15.01 -5.20
N MET A 59 -24.30 -14.46 -6.04
CA MET A 59 -23.29 -15.21 -6.78
C MET A 59 -22.11 -14.33 -7.13
N LEU A 60 -21.01 -14.96 -7.54
CA LEU A 60 -19.96 -14.24 -8.24
C LEU A 60 -20.52 -13.63 -9.53
N GLY A 61 -20.11 -12.39 -9.81
CA GLY A 61 -20.36 -11.80 -11.12
C GLY A 61 -19.72 -12.65 -12.20
N THR A 62 -20.35 -12.72 -13.37
CA THR A 62 -19.81 -13.41 -14.53
C THR A 62 -19.46 -12.44 -15.66
N ASN A 63 -18.50 -12.80 -16.49
CA ASN A 63 -18.20 -12.07 -17.73
C ASN A 63 -19.15 -12.51 -18.87
N ASN A 64 -18.95 -11.95 -20.07
CA ASN A 64 -19.78 -12.27 -21.25
C ASN A 64 -19.72 -13.74 -21.70
N LYS A 65 -18.78 -14.53 -21.18
CA LYS A 65 -18.62 -15.97 -21.44
C LYS A 65 -19.20 -16.84 -20.32
N ASN A 66 -19.93 -16.26 -19.36
CA ASN A 66 -20.41 -16.93 -18.14
C ASN A 66 -19.30 -17.49 -17.24
N GLU A 67 -18.10 -16.94 -17.33
CA GLU A 67 -16.98 -17.27 -16.45
C GLU A 67 -17.01 -16.38 -15.20
N PRO A 68 -16.70 -16.89 -14.00
CA PRO A 68 -16.71 -16.10 -12.77
C PRO A 68 -15.67 -14.98 -12.82
N GLN A 69 -16.00 -13.84 -12.22
CA GLN A 69 -15.09 -12.71 -12.05
C GLN A 69 -14.43 -12.81 -10.68
N PHE A 70 -13.39 -13.64 -10.62
CA PHE A 70 -12.62 -13.96 -9.43
C PHE A 70 -11.14 -14.12 -9.80
N SER A 71 -10.25 -13.77 -8.89
CA SER A 71 -8.82 -14.02 -9.01
C SER A 71 -8.18 -14.06 -7.63
N PHE A 72 -7.38 -15.09 -7.38
CA PHE A 72 -6.51 -15.20 -6.22
C PHE A 72 -5.07 -15.43 -6.66
N ILE A 73 -4.27 -14.37 -6.57
CA ILE A 73 -2.87 -14.35 -7.01
C ILE A 73 -2.00 -14.40 -5.77
N ARG A 74 -1.15 -15.42 -5.67
CA ARG A 74 -0.10 -15.48 -4.67
C ARG A 74 1.21 -15.04 -5.32
N TYR A 75 2.05 -14.35 -4.59
CA TYR A 75 3.33 -13.91 -5.13
C TYR A 75 4.46 -14.16 -4.14
N VAL A 76 5.63 -14.45 -4.67
CA VAL A 76 6.86 -14.67 -3.90
C VAL A 76 7.86 -13.59 -4.29
N ASN A 77 8.42 -12.90 -3.31
CA ASN A 77 9.50 -11.94 -3.48
C ASN A 77 10.81 -12.51 -2.89
N PRO A 78 11.68 -13.12 -3.72
CA PRO A 78 12.92 -13.71 -3.25
C PRO A 78 13.97 -12.69 -2.79
N THR A 79 13.77 -11.39 -3.01
CA THR A 79 14.68 -10.33 -2.53
C THR A 79 14.32 -9.79 -1.15
N ALA A 80 13.11 -10.06 -0.68
CA ALA A 80 12.68 -9.75 0.69
C ALA A 80 13.11 -10.88 1.62
N VAL A 81 14.41 -11.02 1.81
CA VAL A 81 15.01 -11.92 2.79
C VAL A 81 14.86 -11.26 4.15
N SER A 82 14.16 -11.89 5.09
CA SER A 82 14.16 -11.42 6.47
C SER A 82 15.57 -11.54 7.03
N ASN A 83 16.16 -10.44 7.48
CA ASN A 83 17.46 -10.40 8.16
C ASN A 83 17.36 -11.10 9.53
N SER A 84 17.11 -12.41 9.56
CA SER A 84 17.44 -13.25 10.70
C SER A 84 18.88 -13.70 10.50
N GLY A 85 19.80 -13.15 11.29
CA GLY A 85 21.25 -13.39 11.24
C GLY A 85 21.66 -14.82 11.64
N THR A 86 21.11 -15.82 10.95
CA THR A 86 21.44 -17.23 11.13
C THR A 86 21.84 -17.84 9.80
N ASP A 87 23.01 -18.48 9.77
CA ASP A 87 23.60 -19.23 8.65
C ASP A 87 22.75 -20.46 8.27
N ASN A 88 21.56 -20.23 7.70
CA ASN A 88 20.71 -21.27 7.13
C ASN A 88 20.72 -21.18 5.61
N SER A 89 20.93 -22.30 4.94
CA SER A 89 20.92 -22.41 3.46
C SER A 89 19.52 -22.30 2.84
N LEU A 90 18.47 -22.34 3.67
CA LEU A 90 17.10 -22.01 3.31
C LEU A 90 16.70 -20.75 4.06
N VAL A 91 16.35 -19.71 3.32
CA VAL A 91 15.75 -18.49 3.88
C VAL A 91 14.36 -18.33 3.30
N ASP A 92 13.40 -17.98 4.16
CA ASP A 92 12.05 -17.70 3.72
C ASP A 92 12.04 -16.46 2.84
N ALA A 93 11.61 -16.62 1.59
CA ALA A 93 11.34 -15.50 0.70
C ALA A 93 10.09 -14.77 1.20
N GLY A 94 10.13 -13.44 1.24
CA GLY A 94 8.93 -12.62 1.42
C GLY A 94 7.89 -12.90 0.33
N GLY A 95 6.68 -12.35 0.48
CA GLY A 95 5.61 -12.57 -0.48
C GLY A 95 4.25 -12.18 0.07
N GLY A 96 3.19 -12.66 -0.58
CA GLY A 96 1.83 -12.36 -0.17
C GLY A 96 0.78 -12.97 -1.09
N GLY A 97 -0.43 -12.44 -1.01
CA GLY A 97 -1.52 -12.77 -1.91
C GLY A 97 -2.44 -11.58 -2.14
N VAL A 98 -3.09 -11.58 -3.30
CA VAL A 98 -4.13 -10.61 -3.67
C VAL A 98 -5.38 -11.40 -4.04
N LEU A 99 -6.44 -11.21 -3.27
CA LEU A 99 -7.78 -11.73 -3.56
C LEU A 99 -8.60 -10.61 -4.21
N HIS A 100 -9.16 -10.86 -5.39
CA HIS A 100 -10.07 -9.96 -6.06
C HIS A 100 -11.28 -10.71 -6.60
N PHE A 101 -12.48 -10.19 -6.38
CA PHE A 101 -13.70 -10.79 -6.94
C PHE A 101 -14.84 -9.79 -7.02
N LEU A 102 -15.77 -10.07 -7.93
CA LEU A 102 -17.02 -9.33 -8.06
C LEU A 102 -18.18 -10.19 -7.56
N VAL A 103 -19.07 -9.62 -6.77
CA VAL A 103 -20.28 -10.27 -6.28
C VAL A 103 -21.52 -9.52 -6.76
N THR A 104 -22.61 -10.25 -6.99
CA THR A 104 -23.91 -9.70 -7.34
C THR A 104 -25.03 -10.52 -6.70
N TYR A 105 -26.24 -10.00 -6.74
CA TYR A 105 -27.44 -10.72 -6.35
C TYR A 105 -28.48 -10.68 -7.48
N ASN A 106 -29.22 -11.77 -7.63
CA ASN A 106 -30.25 -11.97 -8.62
C ASN A 106 -31.23 -13.07 -8.16
N THR A 107 -32.17 -13.43 -9.03
CA THR A 107 -33.02 -14.60 -8.90
C THR A 107 -33.03 -15.36 -10.22
N ASP A 108 -32.90 -16.69 -10.16
CA ASP A 108 -32.97 -17.56 -11.33
C ASP A 108 -34.32 -17.41 -12.05
N GLU A 109 -34.29 -17.14 -13.36
CA GLU A 109 -35.47 -17.01 -14.21
C GLU A 109 -36.37 -18.24 -14.18
N LYS A 110 -35.80 -19.44 -14.05
CA LYS A 110 -36.58 -20.68 -13.91
C LYS A 110 -37.39 -20.70 -12.63
N LYS A 111 -36.85 -20.10 -11.56
CA LYS A 111 -37.51 -20.00 -10.26
C LYS A 111 -38.65 -18.97 -10.31
N ILE A 112 -38.45 -17.87 -11.03
CA ILE A 112 -39.50 -16.86 -11.29
C ILE A 112 -40.65 -17.50 -12.08
N ALA A 113 -40.36 -18.28 -13.13
CA ALA A 113 -41.39 -18.95 -13.93
C ALA A 113 -42.26 -19.91 -13.08
N LYS A 114 -41.63 -20.71 -12.22
CA LYS A 114 -42.37 -21.59 -11.29
C LYS A 114 -43.14 -20.82 -10.23
N ALA A 115 -42.58 -19.73 -9.71
CA ALA A 115 -43.28 -18.86 -8.76
C ALA A 115 -44.53 -18.22 -9.41
N GLN A 116 -44.43 -17.86 -10.68
CA GLN A 116 -45.54 -17.33 -11.49
C GLN A 116 -46.67 -18.35 -11.67
N GLU A 117 -46.35 -19.61 -11.94
CA GLU A 117 -47.36 -20.70 -12.01
C GLU A 117 -48.07 -20.86 -10.66
N ARG A 118 -47.30 -21.00 -9.58
CA ARG A 118 -47.87 -21.12 -8.21
C ARG A 118 -48.68 -19.91 -7.77
N LEU A 119 -48.33 -18.70 -8.23
CA LEU A 119 -49.09 -17.49 -7.93
C LEU A 119 -50.51 -17.60 -8.49
N ARG A 120 -50.64 -18.01 -9.76
CA ARG A 120 -51.93 -18.15 -10.45
C ARG A 120 -52.78 -19.24 -9.81
N GLU A 121 -52.18 -20.39 -9.51
CA GLU A 121 -52.85 -21.49 -8.82
C GLU A 121 -53.39 -21.06 -7.45
N LYS A 122 -52.55 -20.38 -6.65
CA LYS A 122 -52.90 -19.98 -5.28
C LYS A 122 -54.00 -18.92 -5.24
N LEU A 123 -54.03 -18.02 -6.21
CA LEU A 123 -55.03 -16.96 -6.31
C LEU A 123 -56.26 -17.37 -7.12
N ASN A 124 -56.22 -18.53 -7.78
CA ASN A 124 -57.19 -18.95 -8.78
C ASN A 124 -57.47 -17.84 -9.81
N ASN A 125 -56.40 -17.21 -10.29
CA ASN A 125 -56.45 -16.02 -11.15
C ASN A 125 -55.31 -16.05 -12.18
N ASP A 126 -55.66 -16.30 -13.44
CA ASP A 126 -54.71 -16.37 -14.55
C ASP A 126 -54.12 -15.00 -14.95
N GLU A 127 -54.78 -13.91 -14.59
CA GLU A 127 -54.30 -12.54 -14.84
C GLU A 127 -53.18 -12.13 -13.89
N ALA A 128 -52.96 -12.89 -12.80
CA ALA A 128 -51.88 -12.59 -11.86
C ALA A 128 -50.51 -12.72 -12.54
N GLN A 129 -49.65 -11.70 -12.39
CA GLN A 129 -48.35 -11.60 -13.04
C GLN A 129 -47.26 -11.06 -12.13
N ILE A 130 -46.09 -11.70 -12.13
CA ILE A 130 -44.85 -11.23 -11.53
C ILE A 130 -44.14 -10.35 -12.55
N LYS A 131 -44.04 -9.04 -12.28
CA LYS A 131 -43.51 -8.04 -13.21
C LYS A 131 -41.99 -7.87 -13.14
N GLY A 132 -41.38 -8.14 -11.99
CA GLY A 132 -39.95 -7.92 -11.81
C GLY A 132 -39.51 -7.80 -10.35
N PRO A 133 -38.22 -7.54 -10.13
CA PRO A 133 -37.68 -7.34 -8.79
C PRO A 133 -38.18 -6.02 -8.19
N ILE A 134 -38.28 -5.99 -6.86
CA ILE A 134 -38.42 -4.75 -6.10
C ILE A 134 -37.13 -3.95 -6.22
N ILE A 135 -37.26 -2.65 -6.49
CA ILE A 135 -36.15 -1.71 -6.43
C ILE A 135 -35.94 -1.33 -4.96
N PHE A 136 -34.73 -1.55 -4.45
CA PHE A 136 -34.42 -1.21 -3.07
C PHE A 136 -34.25 0.29 -2.90
N LYS A 137 -34.59 0.79 -1.71
CA LYS A 137 -34.36 2.19 -1.31
C LYS A 137 -32.90 2.42 -0.93
N GLU A 138 -32.32 1.44 -0.23
CA GLU A 138 -30.93 1.46 0.25
C GLU A 138 -30.38 0.04 0.22
N GLY A 139 -29.09 -0.11 -0.06
CA GLY A 139 -28.39 -1.39 -0.02
C GLY A 139 -27.05 -1.25 0.68
N ARG A 140 -26.70 -2.25 1.49
CA ARG A 140 -25.41 -2.36 2.19
C ARG A 140 -24.88 -3.77 2.07
N TYR A 141 -23.57 -3.93 2.22
CA TYR A 141 -22.95 -5.24 2.36
C TYR A 141 -21.95 -5.25 3.52
N ALA A 142 -21.75 -6.45 4.08
CA ALA A 142 -20.75 -6.75 5.08
C ALA A 142 -19.94 -7.98 4.66
N LEU A 143 -18.61 -7.87 4.63
CA LEU A 143 -17.70 -9.00 4.43
C LEU A 143 -17.32 -9.62 5.78
N ILE A 144 -17.49 -10.94 5.86
CA ILE A 144 -17.21 -11.76 7.03
C ILE A 144 -16.13 -12.78 6.65
N SER A 145 -14.95 -12.65 7.25
CA SER A 145 -13.87 -13.64 7.20
C SER A 145 -13.03 -13.51 8.48
N SER A 146 -12.47 -14.64 8.94
CA SER A 146 -11.50 -14.71 10.03
C SER A 146 -10.05 -14.72 9.55
N ILE A 147 -9.82 -14.98 8.26
CA ILE A 147 -8.48 -15.05 7.65
C ILE A 147 -8.06 -13.71 7.05
N ILE A 148 -8.98 -13.03 6.35
CA ILE A 148 -8.72 -11.72 5.77
C ILE A 148 -8.82 -10.72 6.95
N ASN A 149 -7.80 -9.92 7.27
CA ASN A 149 -7.92 -8.87 8.29
C ASN A 149 -7.07 -7.65 7.90
N PRO A 150 -7.64 -6.44 7.77
CA PRO A 150 -6.87 -5.26 7.40
C PRO A 150 -5.87 -4.79 8.48
N ASP A 151 -6.02 -5.17 9.76
CA ASP A 151 -5.20 -4.61 10.85
C ASP A 151 -4.30 -5.60 11.62
N ASN A 152 -3.11 -5.10 11.98
CA ASN A 152 -2.03 -5.79 12.68
C ASN A 152 -2.23 -5.80 14.20
N GLY A 153 -3.08 -6.70 14.72
CA GLY A 153 -2.83 -7.22 16.07
C GLY A 153 -3.96 -7.20 17.10
N GLN A 154 -5.23 -7.06 16.73
CA GLN A 154 -6.32 -7.42 17.64
C GLN A 154 -7.07 -8.65 17.13
N SER A 155 -6.85 -9.78 17.83
CA SER A 155 -7.66 -10.99 17.67
C SER A 155 -8.88 -10.88 18.55
N GLU A 156 -9.93 -10.24 18.05
CA GLU A 156 -11.31 -10.57 18.40
C GLU A 156 -12.16 -10.54 17.12
N LYS A 157 -13.11 -11.46 17.03
CA LYS A 157 -13.81 -11.83 15.80
C LYS A 157 -14.52 -10.64 15.11
N LYS A 158 -14.38 -10.63 13.77
CA LYS A 158 -15.42 -10.44 12.74
C LYS A 158 -15.99 -9.04 12.52
N LEU A 159 -15.43 -8.33 11.53
CA LEU A 159 -16.11 -7.61 10.44
C LEU A 159 -15.03 -6.85 9.67
N LEU A 160 -14.81 -7.17 8.39
CA LEU A 160 -13.59 -6.75 7.68
C LEU A 160 -13.78 -5.54 6.80
N ALA A 161 -14.98 -5.42 6.23
CA ALA A 161 -15.35 -4.34 5.34
C ALA A 161 -16.88 -4.23 5.30
N MET A 162 -17.38 -3.02 5.48
CA MET A 162 -18.75 -2.63 5.18
C MET A 162 -18.74 -1.63 4.03
N GLY A 163 -19.82 -1.60 3.25
CA GLY A 163 -19.96 -0.61 2.19
C GLY A 163 -21.37 -0.54 1.62
N ALA A 164 -21.58 0.42 0.73
CA ALA A 164 -22.83 0.55 -0.01
C ALA A 164 -22.96 -0.61 -1.01
N ALA A 165 -24.14 -1.23 -1.05
CA ALA A 165 -24.50 -2.20 -2.06
C ALA A 165 -25.43 -1.56 -3.11
N PRO A 166 -25.37 -2.01 -4.37
CA PRO A 166 -26.31 -1.59 -5.38
C PRO A 166 -27.76 -1.89 -4.97
N VAL A 167 -28.68 -0.98 -5.33
CA VAL A 167 -30.11 -1.12 -5.05
C VAL A 167 -30.89 -1.84 -6.17
N LEU A 168 -30.22 -2.15 -7.28
CA LEU A 168 -30.76 -2.90 -8.41
C LEU A 168 -30.05 -4.24 -8.53
N GLN A 169 -30.84 -5.32 -8.70
CA GLN A 169 -30.29 -6.64 -8.95
C GLN A 169 -29.42 -6.66 -10.23
N GLY A 170 -28.46 -7.59 -10.27
CA GLY A 170 -27.51 -7.75 -11.39
C GLY A 170 -26.36 -6.73 -11.40
N SER A 171 -26.44 -5.67 -10.61
CA SER A 171 -25.30 -4.77 -10.38
C SER A 171 -24.23 -5.47 -9.54
N LYS A 172 -22.96 -5.12 -9.75
CA LYS A 172 -21.81 -5.82 -9.16
C LYS A 172 -21.07 -4.95 -8.14
N ILE A 173 -20.53 -5.58 -7.11
CA ILE A 173 -19.60 -4.99 -6.14
C ILE A 173 -18.23 -5.60 -6.37
N ALA A 174 -17.21 -4.76 -6.54
CA ALA A 174 -15.82 -5.20 -6.66
C ALA A 174 -15.11 -5.13 -5.31
N LEU A 175 -14.48 -6.23 -4.90
CA LEU A 175 -13.77 -6.34 -3.63
C LEU A 175 -12.33 -6.81 -3.87
N SER A 176 -11.36 -6.17 -3.21
CA SER A 176 -9.94 -6.48 -3.36
C SER A 176 -9.22 -6.44 -2.02
N PHE A 177 -8.40 -7.44 -1.73
CA PHE A 177 -7.68 -7.59 -0.47
C PHE A 177 -6.24 -8.03 -0.72
N GLU A 178 -5.30 -7.34 -0.10
CA GLU A 178 -3.91 -7.79 0.02
C GLU A 178 -3.74 -8.62 1.30
N LEU A 179 -2.91 -9.66 1.22
CA LEU A 179 -2.69 -10.63 2.28
C LEU A 179 -1.19 -10.87 2.46
N ASP A 180 -0.75 -10.95 3.71
CA ASP A 180 0.58 -11.44 4.05
C ASP A 180 0.76 -12.94 3.67
N PRO A 181 2.00 -13.48 3.69
CA PRO A 181 2.26 -14.87 3.31
C PRO A 181 1.43 -15.90 4.09
N GLN A 182 1.25 -15.71 5.39
CA GLN A 182 0.57 -16.66 6.26
C GLN A 182 -0.93 -16.69 5.95
N ARG A 183 -1.58 -15.52 5.88
CA ARG A 183 -3.00 -15.40 5.54
C ARG A 183 -3.29 -15.85 4.11
N SER A 184 -2.40 -15.53 3.16
CA SER A 184 -2.45 -16.01 1.78
C SER A 184 -2.46 -17.55 1.73
N LYS A 185 -1.60 -18.21 2.51
CA LYS A 185 -1.58 -19.67 2.60
C LYS A 185 -2.84 -20.24 3.26
N LEU A 186 -3.27 -19.67 4.40
CA LEU A 186 -4.48 -20.12 5.10
C LEU A 186 -5.73 -19.98 4.21
N LEU A 187 -5.86 -18.87 3.50
CA LEU A 187 -6.99 -18.62 2.61
C LEU A 187 -6.98 -19.60 1.43
N LEU A 188 -5.81 -19.92 0.86
CA LEU A 188 -5.71 -20.93 -0.19
C LEU A 188 -6.24 -22.29 0.29
N GLU A 189 -5.84 -22.72 1.49
CA GLU A 189 -6.34 -23.99 2.05
C GLU A 189 -7.84 -23.90 2.35
N SER A 190 -8.33 -22.74 2.80
CA SER A 190 -9.77 -22.51 2.99
C SER A 190 -10.56 -22.63 1.68
N PHE A 191 -10.04 -22.10 0.55
CA PHE A 191 -10.67 -22.23 -0.76
C PHE A 191 -10.83 -23.68 -1.22
N LYS A 192 -9.99 -24.61 -0.78
CA LYS A 192 -10.10 -26.04 -1.11
C LYS A 192 -11.28 -26.74 -0.43
N THR A 193 -11.95 -26.08 0.51
CA THR A 193 -13.14 -26.58 1.20
C THR A 193 -14.42 -26.20 0.45
N ASN A 194 -15.57 -26.76 0.83
CA ASN A 194 -16.87 -26.41 0.24
C ASN A 194 -17.41 -25.05 0.71
N THR A 195 -16.90 -24.55 1.83
CA THR A 195 -17.37 -23.32 2.47
C THR A 195 -16.16 -22.50 2.89
N PRO A 196 -15.44 -21.88 1.94
CA PRO A 196 -14.30 -21.05 2.26
C PRO A 196 -14.69 -19.92 3.20
N ASP A 197 -13.75 -19.47 4.01
CA ASP A 197 -13.93 -18.41 5.00
C ASP A 197 -13.93 -17.03 4.32
N VAL A 198 -14.87 -16.84 3.40
CA VAL A 198 -15.16 -15.60 2.68
C VAL A 198 -16.67 -15.58 2.44
N SER A 199 -17.39 -14.80 3.25
CA SER A 199 -18.83 -14.65 3.13
C SER A 199 -19.23 -13.18 3.06
N ILE A 200 -20.27 -12.87 2.29
CA ILE A 200 -20.84 -11.52 2.22
C ILE A 200 -22.30 -11.60 2.61
N VAL A 201 -22.76 -10.61 3.38
CA VAL A 201 -24.17 -10.44 3.69
C VAL A 201 -24.60 -9.10 3.11
N PHE A 202 -25.61 -9.14 2.23
CA PHE A 202 -26.32 -7.97 1.76
C PHE A 202 -27.48 -7.66 2.69
N ASP A 203 -27.63 -6.38 3.03
CA ASP A 203 -28.79 -5.82 3.73
C ASP A 203 -29.46 -4.81 2.79
N LEU A 204 -30.64 -5.15 2.31
CA LEU A 204 -31.34 -4.41 1.27
C LEU A 204 -32.66 -3.89 1.84
N THR A 205 -32.77 -2.57 1.98
CA THR A 205 -33.96 -1.89 2.50
C THR A 205 -34.96 -1.66 1.38
N PHE A 206 -36.20 -2.11 1.56
CA PHE A 206 -37.31 -1.82 0.65
C PHE A 206 -38.49 -1.21 1.42
N SER A 207 -39.34 -0.47 0.71
CA SER A 207 -40.53 0.14 1.29
C SER A 207 -41.81 -0.37 0.65
N GLY A 208 -42.89 -0.33 1.41
CA GLY A 208 -44.22 -0.66 0.94
C GLY A 208 -45.29 -0.04 1.83
N LEU A 209 -46.53 -0.06 1.36
CA LEU A 209 -47.67 0.41 2.13
C LEU A 209 -48.23 -0.74 2.96
N LEU A 210 -48.54 -0.44 4.20
CA LEU A 210 -49.36 -1.30 5.04
C LEU A 210 -50.85 -1.08 4.72
N ASP A 211 -51.67 -2.09 4.96
CA ASP A 211 -53.11 -1.87 5.06
C ASP A 211 -53.43 -0.90 6.20
N ALA A 212 -54.53 -0.16 6.06
CA ALA A 212 -54.94 0.84 7.04
C ALA A 212 -55.34 0.15 8.37
N TYR A 213 -54.88 0.70 9.50
CA TYR A 213 -55.20 0.22 10.84
C TYR A 213 -55.90 1.30 11.67
N ASN A 214 -56.96 0.96 12.40
CA ASN A 214 -57.60 1.92 13.31
C ASN A 214 -56.80 2.02 14.63
N ALA A 215 -55.74 2.83 14.61
CA ALA A 215 -54.91 3.10 15.79
C ALA A 215 -54.56 4.58 15.92
N LYS A 216 -54.43 5.04 17.16
CA LYS A 216 -54.09 6.42 17.51
C LYS A 216 -52.99 6.42 18.56
N MET A 217 -51.85 7.02 18.25
CA MET A 217 -50.76 7.23 19.21
C MET A 217 -50.76 8.67 19.69
N THR A 218 -50.61 8.87 21.00
CA THR A 218 -50.37 10.17 21.61
C THR A 218 -48.99 10.18 22.24
N VAL A 219 -48.15 11.13 21.85
CA VAL A 219 -46.80 11.34 22.38
C VAL A 219 -46.77 12.64 23.17
N ASP A 220 -46.39 12.58 24.45
CA ASP A 220 -46.16 13.76 25.28
C ASP A 220 -44.67 14.14 25.27
N TRP A 221 -44.31 15.12 24.46
CA TRP A 221 -42.91 15.49 24.26
C TRP A 221 -42.25 16.10 25.51
N ALA A 222 -43.05 16.67 26.42
CA ALA A 222 -42.53 17.21 27.67
C ALA A 222 -42.06 16.07 28.59
N GLU A 223 -42.78 14.95 28.62
CA GLU A 223 -42.37 13.75 29.37
C GLU A 223 -41.23 12.99 28.67
N VAL A 224 -41.26 12.89 27.33
CA VAL A 224 -40.16 12.25 26.57
C VAL A 224 -38.83 12.98 26.79
N GLN A 225 -38.82 14.32 26.85
CA GLN A 225 -37.61 15.10 27.11
C GLN A 225 -37.09 14.99 28.54
N LYS A 226 -37.94 14.70 29.53
CA LYS A 226 -37.49 14.52 30.92
C LYS A 226 -36.72 13.23 31.12
N TYR A 227 -36.85 12.26 30.21
CA TYR A 227 -36.13 11.00 30.30
C TYR A 227 -34.62 11.26 30.22
N GLU A 228 -33.87 10.85 31.25
CA GLU A 228 -32.46 11.21 31.46
C GLU A 228 -31.58 10.96 30.22
N LYS A 229 -31.81 9.83 29.52
CA LYS A 229 -31.07 9.49 28.29
C LYS A 229 -31.43 10.35 27.07
N ILE A 230 -32.57 11.04 27.10
CA ILE A 230 -33.04 11.93 26.02
C ILE A 230 -32.79 13.41 26.36
N GLY A 231 -32.96 13.83 27.61
CA GLY A 231 -32.87 15.23 28.06
C GLY A 231 -31.58 15.67 28.74
N GLY A 232 -30.83 14.75 29.37
CA GLY A 232 -29.60 15.03 30.12
C GLY A 232 -28.36 14.81 29.25
N GLY A 233 -27.91 15.85 28.56
CA GLY A 233 -26.89 15.72 27.50
C GLY A 233 -25.51 15.22 27.96
N VAL A 234 -25.00 14.21 27.23
CA VAL A 234 -23.62 14.00 26.70
C VAL A 234 -23.71 12.99 25.53
N GLN A 235 -24.65 12.05 25.58
CA GLN A 235 -24.86 11.03 24.55
C GLN A 235 -25.70 11.56 23.38
N ILE A 236 -25.07 11.73 22.20
CA ILE A 236 -25.71 12.20 20.96
C ILE A 236 -26.01 11.03 20.01
N TYR A 237 -25.35 9.88 20.22
CA TYR A 237 -25.46 8.68 19.41
C TYR A 237 -26.07 7.53 20.22
N PHE A 238 -27.03 6.84 19.62
CA PHE A 238 -27.76 5.72 20.20
C PHE A 238 -27.67 4.52 19.26
N VAL A 239 -27.73 3.31 19.81
CA VAL A 239 -27.89 2.07 19.02
C VAL A 239 -29.31 1.51 19.15
N SER A 240 -29.74 0.69 18.19
CA SER A 240 -31.12 0.18 18.12
C SER A 240 -31.61 -0.47 19.42
N ALA A 241 -30.78 -1.28 20.07
CA ALA A 241 -31.13 -1.95 21.33
C ALA A 241 -31.30 -1.00 22.52
N GLU A 242 -30.64 0.17 22.50
CA GLU A 242 -30.85 1.21 23.52
C GLU A 242 -32.18 1.92 23.29
N LEU A 243 -32.51 2.20 22.04
CA LEU A 243 -33.77 2.84 21.66
C LEU A 243 -34.98 1.97 22.02
N GLU A 244 -34.90 0.66 21.80
CA GLU A 244 -35.97 -0.29 22.21
C GLU A 244 -36.26 -0.19 23.71
N LYS A 245 -35.23 -0.21 24.56
CA LYS A 245 -35.37 -0.06 26.02
C LYS A 245 -35.94 1.30 26.41
N ILE A 246 -35.54 2.36 25.70
CA ILE A 246 -36.08 3.71 25.88
C ILE A 246 -37.59 3.72 25.57
N TYR A 247 -38.02 3.11 24.46
CA TYR A 247 -39.44 3.10 24.08
C TYR A 247 -40.31 2.26 25.02
N GLU A 248 -39.80 1.12 25.49
CA GLU A 248 -40.50 0.31 26.49
C GLU A 248 -40.75 1.10 27.78
N GLU A 249 -39.75 1.86 28.22
CA GLU A 249 -39.85 2.71 29.41
C GLU A 249 -40.76 3.94 29.20
N LEU A 250 -40.69 4.58 28.03
CA LEU A 250 -41.60 5.69 27.66
C LEU A 250 -43.06 5.25 27.55
N ARG A 251 -43.30 4.00 27.15
CA ARG A 251 -44.64 3.40 27.18
C ARG A 251 -45.09 3.12 28.62
N ARG A 252 -44.21 2.55 29.45
CA ARG A 252 -44.48 2.26 30.86
C ARG A 252 -44.85 3.51 31.66
N THR A 253 -44.17 4.61 31.38
CA THR A 253 -44.39 5.92 32.00
C THR A 253 -45.54 6.73 31.37
N SER A 254 -46.27 6.15 30.41
CA SER A 254 -47.36 6.81 29.66
C SER A 254 -46.96 8.07 28.88
N ALA A 255 -45.66 8.30 28.66
CA ALA A 255 -45.16 9.36 27.78
C ALA A 255 -45.48 9.07 26.31
N ILE A 256 -45.55 7.80 25.93
CA ILE A 256 -46.10 7.32 24.66
C ILE A 256 -47.32 6.45 24.97
N LYS A 257 -48.50 6.91 24.55
CA LYS A 257 -49.77 6.16 24.69
C LYS A 257 -50.23 5.69 23.32
N LEU A 258 -50.58 4.41 23.19
CA LEU A 258 -51.09 3.82 21.95
C LEU A 258 -52.49 3.24 22.20
N ASP A 259 -53.51 3.82 21.56
CA ASP A 259 -54.89 3.35 21.57
C ASP A 259 -55.15 2.59 20.25
N VAL A 260 -55.37 1.27 20.31
CA VAL A 260 -55.58 0.42 19.11
C VAL A 260 -56.94 -0.26 19.17
N VAL A 261 -57.65 -0.32 18.04
CA VAL A 261 -58.91 -1.05 17.90
C VAL A 261 -58.71 -2.23 16.94
N GLY A 262 -58.64 -3.47 17.46
CA GLY A 262 -58.46 -4.67 16.64
C GLY A 262 -58.02 -5.92 17.42
N GLU A 263 -57.76 -7.03 16.71
CA GLU A 263 -57.31 -8.31 17.28
C GLU A 263 -55.82 -8.33 17.67
N ASP A 264 -55.48 -9.10 18.72
CA ASP A 264 -54.15 -9.18 19.35
C ASP A 264 -52.99 -9.52 18.39
N SER A 265 -53.21 -10.36 17.37
CA SER A 265 -52.14 -10.77 16.44
C SER A 265 -51.61 -9.63 15.56
N ARG A 266 -52.35 -8.52 15.46
CA ARG A 266 -51.99 -7.31 14.69
C ARG A 266 -51.46 -6.19 15.58
N MET A 267 -51.69 -6.26 16.90
CA MET A 267 -51.27 -5.26 17.88
C MET A 267 -49.76 -5.03 17.88
N GLN A 268 -48.98 -6.11 17.86
CA GLN A 268 -47.51 -6.01 17.91
C GLN A 268 -46.94 -5.24 16.70
N LYS A 269 -47.49 -5.44 15.49
CA LYS A 269 -47.05 -4.74 14.29
C LYS A 269 -47.32 -3.23 14.36
N ILE A 270 -48.47 -2.85 14.94
CA ILE A 270 -48.86 -1.45 15.13
C ILE A 270 -47.95 -0.78 16.16
N VAL A 271 -47.57 -1.51 17.22
CA VAL A 271 -46.58 -1.05 18.21
C VAL A 271 -45.22 -0.80 17.56
N ASP A 272 -44.73 -1.75 16.77
CA ASP A 272 -43.42 -1.62 16.10
C ASP A 272 -43.40 -0.43 15.11
N GLU A 273 -44.48 -0.22 14.36
CA GLU A 273 -44.62 0.91 13.42
C GLU A 273 -44.70 2.26 14.14
N ALA A 274 -45.47 2.30 15.24
CA ALA A 274 -45.55 3.46 16.11
C ALA A 274 -44.16 3.85 16.64
N TYR A 275 -43.37 2.88 17.13
CA TYR A 275 -42.00 3.13 17.58
C TYR A 275 -41.11 3.62 16.45
N ALA A 276 -41.13 2.97 15.28
CA ALA A 276 -40.34 3.41 14.13
C ALA A 276 -40.64 4.87 13.75
N LYS A 277 -41.90 5.30 13.83
CA LYS A 277 -42.28 6.68 13.53
C LYS A 277 -41.77 7.67 14.56
N VAL A 278 -41.84 7.33 15.85
CA VAL A 278 -41.26 8.16 16.93
C VAL A 278 -39.73 8.22 16.78
N THR A 279 -39.08 7.12 16.39
CA THR A 279 -37.64 7.10 16.09
C THR A 279 -37.27 8.04 14.95
N GLU A 280 -38.00 7.98 13.84
CA GLU A 280 -37.78 8.88 12.70
C GLU A 280 -37.96 10.36 13.10
N MET A 281 -38.90 10.65 14.00
CA MET A 281 -39.10 12.02 14.50
C MET A 281 -37.92 12.51 15.34
N MET A 282 -37.42 11.69 16.26
CA MET A 282 -36.39 12.10 17.23
C MET A 282 -34.95 11.93 16.74
N PHE A 283 -34.70 11.02 15.82
CA PHE A 283 -33.35 10.60 15.43
C PHE A 283 -33.17 10.62 13.92
N GLN A 284 -31.94 10.83 13.48
CA GLN A 284 -31.50 10.59 12.11
C GLN A 284 -30.56 9.39 12.10
N ARG A 285 -30.76 8.48 11.15
CA ARG A 285 -29.85 7.33 10.96
C ARG A 285 -28.50 7.87 10.48
N VAL A 286 -27.41 7.40 11.10
CA VAL A 286 -26.04 7.68 10.68
C VAL A 286 -25.32 6.38 10.36
N GLN A 287 -24.32 6.48 9.48
CA GLN A 287 -23.52 5.32 9.11
C GLN A 287 -22.63 4.92 10.30
N PRO A 288 -22.38 3.61 10.54
CA PRO A 288 -21.55 3.13 11.66
C PRO A 288 -20.16 3.79 11.72
N GLU A 289 -19.58 4.13 10.57
CA GLU A 289 -18.28 4.79 10.41
C GLU A 289 -18.28 6.24 10.93
N GLN A 290 -19.47 6.86 11.05
CA GLN A 290 -19.67 8.20 11.60
C GLN A 290 -19.92 8.19 13.11
N VAL A 291 -20.02 7.01 13.73
CA VAL A 291 -20.15 6.85 15.18
C VAL A 291 -18.75 6.92 15.81
N PRO A 292 -18.53 7.79 16.82
CA PRO A 292 -17.22 7.94 17.47
C PRO A 292 -16.64 6.63 18.02
N ALA A 293 -15.31 6.49 17.96
CA ALA A 293 -14.58 5.27 18.37
C ALA A 293 -14.78 4.85 19.84
N THR A 294 -15.13 5.79 20.73
CA THR A 294 -15.48 5.51 22.13
C THR A 294 -16.71 4.61 22.28
N ASP A 295 -17.61 4.63 21.28
CA ASP A 295 -18.87 3.88 21.29
C ASP A 295 -18.85 2.68 20.31
N GLN A 296 -17.76 2.48 19.55
CA GLN A 296 -17.59 1.37 18.59
C GLN A 296 -17.36 0.02 19.28
N ASN A 297 -16.73 0.00 20.46
CA ASN A 297 -16.55 -1.23 21.25
C ASN A 297 -17.89 -1.85 21.71
N SER A 298 -18.94 -1.04 21.87
CA SER A 298 -20.30 -1.50 22.17
C SER A 298 -20.89 -2.27 20.97
N LEU A 299 -20.64 -1.79 19.75
CA LEU A 299 -21.11 -2.42 18.52
C LEU A 299 -20.41 -3.76 18.25
N ALA A 300 -19.09 -3.82 18.45
CA ALA A 300 -18.29 -5.04 18.31
C ALA A 300 -18.65 -6.09 19.39
N GLY A 301 -18.80 -5.67 20.66
CA GLY A 301 -19.19 -6.55 21.76
C GLY A 301 -20.60 -7.15 21.60
N MET A 302 -21.53 -6.41 21.00
CA MET A 302 -22.89 -6.89 20.72
C MET A 302 -22.95 -7.81 19.49
N LEU A 303 -22.15 -7.54 18.45
CA LEU A 303 -21.97 -8.45 17.31
C LEU A 303 -21.39 -9.80 17.77
N GLY A 304 -20.45 -9.77 18.72
CA GLY A 304 -19.88 -10.96 19.36
C GLY A 304 -20.90 -11.81 20.13
N SER A 305 -21.85 -11.18 20.84
CA SER A 305 -22.86 -11.90 21.63
C SER A 305 -23.98 -12.50 20.76
N VAL A 306 -24.34 -11.87 19.65
CA VAL A 306 -25.33 -12.37 18.68
C VAL A 306 -24.76 -13.51 17.83
N LEU A 307 -23.48 -13.46 17.47
CA LEU A 307 -22.79 -14.54 16.73
C LEU A 307 -22.29 -15.68 17.65
N GLY A 308 -22.33 -15.51 18.96
CA GLY A 308 -21.88 -16.48 19.96
C GLY A 308 -22.97 -17.45 20.45
N SER A 309 -24.25 -17.17 20.18
CA SER A 309 -25.38 -17.98 20.66
C SER A 309 -25.91 -19.01 19.66
N SER A 310 -25.32 -19.15 18.48
CA SER A 310 -25.80 -20.10 17.46
C SER A 310 -25.21 -21.51 17.65
N GLY A 311 -25.69 -22.20 18.68
CA GLY A 311 -25.69 -23.66 18.72
C GLY A 311 -27.08 -24.18 18.33
N GLY A 312 -27.19 -24.81 17.15
CA GLY A 312 -28.29 -25.74 16.82
C GLY A 312 -29.60 -25.12 16.31
N GLY A 313 -30.00 -25.59 15.12
CA GLY A 313 -31.31 -25.48 14.45
C GLY A 313 -32.47 -24.77 15.15
N GLY A 314 -32.91 -23.66 14.56
CA GLY A 314 -34.16 -23.00 14.89
C GLY A 314 -34.53 -21.95 13.84
N SER A 315 -35.71 -22.10 13.24
CA SER A 315 -36.31 -21.14 12.32
C SER A 315 -36.56 -19.80 13.01
N GLY A 316 -35.91 -18.73 12.54
CA GLY A 316 -36.39 -17.35 12.67
C GLY A 316 -35.99 -16.57 13.94
N SER A 317 -34.74 -16.07 14.00
CA SER A 317 -34.42 -14.74 14.56
C SER A 317 -32.97 -14.37 14.25
N GLY A 318 -32.62 -14.26 12.97
CA GLY A 318 -31.39 -13.57 12.58
C GLY A 318 -31.61 -12.08 12.82
N PHE A 319 -30.98 -11.51 13.86
CA PHE A 319 -31.06 -10.07 14.07
C PHE A 319 -30.50 -9.35 12.82
N PRO A 320 -31.25 -8.40 12.24
CA PRO A 320 -30.89 -7.76 10.97
C PRO A 320 -29.57 -6.97 11.07
N LEU A 321 -28.72 -6.93 10.03
CA LEU A 321 -27.59 -5.97 9.97
C LEU A 321 -28.06 -4.51 10.15
N GLY A 322 -29.33 -4.23 9.86
CA GLY A 322 -30.02 -2.99 10.19
C GLY A 322 -30.19 -2.70 11.68
N ALA A 323 -29.77 -3.58 12.59
CA ALA A 323 -29.66 -3.26 14.02
C ALA A 323 -28.42 -2.42 14.35
N HIS A 324 -27.48 -2.26 13.40
CA HIS A 324 -26.17 -1.62 13.59
C HIS A 324 -26.11 -0.14 13.18
N PHE A 325 -27.22 0.52 12.88
CA PHE A 325 -27.20 1.96 12.67
C PHE A 325 -26.88 2.66 14.00
N GLY A 326 -25.94 3.61 13.95
CA GLY A 326 -25.94 4.70 14.90
C GLY A 326 -27.15 5.57 14.62
N TYR A 327 -27.84 6.01 15.65
CA TYR A 327 -28.90 7.01 15.59
C TYR A 327 -28.35 8.27 16.21
N LYS A 328 -28.22 9.32 15.41
CA LYS A 328 -27.88 10.65 15.92
C LYS A 328 -29.18 11.35 16.30
N ARG A 329 -29.26 11.84 17.54
CA ARG A 329 -30.41 12.66 17.97
C ARG A 329 -30.51 13.90 17.07
N LYS A 330 -31.72 14.19 16.58
CA LYS A 330 -32.01 15.45 15.88
C LYS A 330 -32.06 16.59 16.89
N ASP A 331 -31.47 17.73 16.56
CA ASP A 331 -31.54 18.92 17.41
C ASP A 331 -32.83 19.71 17.10
N ILE A 332 -33.92 19.30 17.74
CA ILE A 332 -35.27 19.82 17.50
C ILE A 332 -35.98 20.01 18.84
N LYS A 333 -36.48 21.23 19.07
CA LYS A 333 -37.34 21.55 20.21
C LYS A 333 -38.75 21.04 19.94
N MET A 334 -39.02 19.81 20.34
CA MET A 334 -40.38 19.25 20.37
C MET A 334 -41.05 19.62 21.69
N SER A 335 -42.25 20.20 21.66
CA SER A 335 -43.04 20.50 22.86
C SER A 335 -44.52 20.20 22.63
N GLY A 336 -45.26 19.98 23.72
CA GLY A 336 -46.69 19.66 23.68
C GLY A 336 -47.00 18.19 23.39
N LYS A 337 -48.25 17.92 23.00
CA LYS A 337 -48.74 16.57 22.67
C LYS A 337 -48.88 16.42 21.16
N SER A 338 -48.30 15.36 20.59
CA SER A 338 -48.55 14.96 19.21
C SER A 338 -49.49 13.77 19.15
N VAL A 339 -50.42 13.82 18.22
CA VAL A 339 -51.37 12.75 17.95
C VAL A 339 -51.09 12.21 16.55
N LEU A 340 -50.78 10.93 16.45
CA LEU A 340 -50.51 10.22 15.20
C LEU A 340 -51.65 9.25 14.95
N ASP A 341 -52.29 9.40 13.81
CA ASP A 341 -53.41 8.59 13.35
C ASP A 341 -52.93 7.61 12.27
N PHE A 342 -53.16 6.33 12.50
CA PHE A 342 -52.72 5.24 11.61
C PHE A 342 -53.86 4.69 10.74
N SER A 343 -55.02 5.37 10.70
CA SER A 343 -56.20 4.99 9.91
C SER A 343 -56.03 5.10 8.39
N SER A 344 -54.87 5.57 7.92
CA SER A 344 -54.50 5.63 6.50
C SER A 344 -53.37 4.64 6.18
N ARG A 345 -53.25 4.22 4.92
CA ARG A 345 -52.15 3.34 4.48
C ARG A 345 -50.81 4.04 4.66
N ASN A 346 -50.03 3.58 5.62
CA ASN A 346 -48.72 4.16 5.92
C ASN A 346 -47.60 3.44 5.16
N ALA A 347 -46.62 4.22 4.71
CA ALA A 347 -45.38 3.66 4.17
C ALA A 347 -44.49 3.16 5.31
N THR A 348 -44.02 1.93 5.19
CA THR A 348 -43.08 1.32 6.13
C THR A 348 -41.90 0.72 5.38
N GLU A 349 -40.77 0.59 6.07
CA GLU A 349 -39.54 0.01 5.54
C GLU A 349 -39.29 -1.37 6.15
N ARG A 350 -38.76 -2.29 5.34
CA ARG A 350 -38.33 -3.63 5.75
C ARG A 350 -36.94 -3.89 5.19
N HIS A 351 -36.25 -4.82 5.84
CA HIS A 351 -34.91 -5.27 5.43
C HIS A 351 -34.99 -6.66 4.83
N HIS A 352 -34.29 -6.85 3.72
CA HIS A 352 -34.14 -8.13 3.04
C HIS A 352 -32.67 -8.54 3.02
N TYR A 353 -32.39 -9.78 3.43
CA TYR A 353 -31.04 -10.29 3.58
C TYR A 353 -30.72 -11.32 2.52
N ILE A 354 -29.56 -11.15 1.86
CA ILE A 354 -29.03 -12.14 0.93
C ILE A 354 -27.60 -12.46 1.34
N THR A 355 -27.28 -13.74 1.45
CA THR A 355 -25.93 -14.19 1.82
C THR A 355 -25.22 -14.80 0.63
N PHE A 356 -23.92 -14.54 0.55
CA PHE A 356 -22.98 -15.09 -0.41
C PHE A 356 -21.89 -15.85 0.36
N ASN A 357 -21.51 -17.02 -0.12
CA ASN A 357 -20.26 -17.67 0.24
C ASN A 357 -19.56 -18.07 -1.06
N MET A 358 -18.22 -18.04 -1.05
CA MET A 358 -17.43 -18.41 -2.23
C MET A 358 -17.72 -19.83 -2.73
N GLY A 359 -18.17 -20.71 -1.85
CA GLY A 359 -18.54 -22.07 -2.18
C GLY A 359 -17.36 -22.89 -2.69
N ASP A 360 -17.65 -23.88 -3.51
CA ASP A 360 -16.68 -24.85 -4.02
C ASP A 360 -15.94 -24.39 -5.29
N LEU A 361 -15.74 -23.09 -5.47
CA LEU A 361 -15.08 -22.48 -6.64
C LEU A 361 -13.75 -23.16 -6.98
N PHE A 362 -12.96 -23.53 -5.96
CA PHE A 362 -11.66 -24.18 -6.15
C PHE A 362 -11.79 -25.59 -6.75
N LYS A 363 -12.86 -26.34 -6.49
CA LYS A 363 -13.05 -27.66 -7.11
C LYS A 363 -13.16 -27.57 -8.62
N LYS A 364 -13.76 -26.48 -9.12
CA LYS A 364 -13.98 -26.25 -10.55
C LYS A 364 -12.80 -25.54 -11.23
N TYR A 365 -12.17 -24.58 -10.55
CA TYR A 365 -11.18 -23.68 -11.16
C TYR A 365 -9.79 -23.71 -10.51
N GLY A 366 -9.55 -24.56 -9.50
CA GLY A 366 -8.32 -24.56 -8.72
C GLY A 366 -7.03 -24.86 -9.49
N ALA A 367 -7.14 -25.49 -10.67
CA ALA A 367 -6.01 -25.76 -11.57
C ALA A 367 -5.84 -24.69 -12.67
N ASP A 368 -6.78 -23.75 -12.80
CA ASP A 368 -6.74 -22.73 -13.85
C ASP A 368 -6.02 -21.47 -13.36
N SER A 369 -4.90 -21.16 -14.03
CA SER A 369 -4.02 -20.03 -13.71
C SER A 369 -4.67 -18.65 -13.87
N ASN A 370 -5.83 -18.55 -14.52
CA ASN A 370 -6.61 -17.31 -14.58
C ASN A 370 -7.30 -16.99 -13.24
N TYR A 371 -7.57 -18.01 -12.42
CA TYR A 371 -8.28 -17.87 -11.14
C TYR A 371 -7.36 -18.07 -9.95
N PHE A 372 -6.48 -19.07 -10.00
CA PHE A 372 -5.55 -19.39 -8.92
C PHE A 372 -4.15 -19.53 -9.50
N ARG A 373 -3.25 -18.62 -9.12
CA ARG A 373 -1.85 -18.69 -9.56
C ARG A 373 -0.88 -18.23 -8.49
N THR A 374 0.32 -18.78 -8.56
CA THR A 374 1.47 -18.29 -7.80
C THR A 374 2.51 -17.77 -8.78
N ILE A 375 2.96 -16.54 -8.60
CA ILE A 375 3.96 -15.90 -9.46
C ILE A 375 5.21 -15.53 -8.65
N SER A 376 6.37 -15.51 -9.29
CA SER A 376 7.55 -14.88 -8.71
C SER A 376 7.53 -13.40 -9.10
N LEU A 377 7.79 -12.51 -8.14
CA LEU A 377 8.09 -11.11 -8.41
C LEU A 377 9.56 -10.90 -8.79
N TYR A 378 10.36 -11.97 -8.86
CA TYR A 378 11.68 -11.88 -9.43
C TYR A 378 11.59 -11.47 -10.89
N ASP A 379 11.94 -10.23 -11.14
CA ASP A 379 12.08 -9.70 -12.49
C ASP A 379 13.55 -9.28 -12.71
N PRO A 380 14.29 -9.99 -13.58
CA PRO A 380 15.66 -9.67 -13.90
C PRO A 380 15.87 -8.23 -14.41
N GLU A 381 14.87 -7.58 -15.00
CA GLU A 381 14.99 -6.20 -15.51
C GLU A 381 15.00 -5.16 -14.38
N PHE A 382 14.41 -5.46 -13.23
CA PHE A 382 14.35 -4.56 -12.06
C PHE A 382 15.58 -4.70 -11.13
N GLN A 383 16.61 -5.43 -11.55
CA GLN A 383 17.83 -5.57 -10.78
C GLN A 383 18.73 -4.33 -10.87
N ILE A 384 19.24 -3.92 -9.72
CA ILE A 384 20.26 -2.88 -9.58
C ILE A 384 21.54 -3.54 -9.09
N ARG A 385 22.63 -3.28 -9.80
CA ARG A 385 23.96 -3.70 -9.38
C ARG A 385 24.64 -2.59 -8.59
N GLN A 386 25.20 -2.93 -7.44
CA GLN A 386 26.01 -2.04 -6.62
C GLN A 386 27.49 -2.38 -6.79
N ILE A 387 28.31 -1.37 -7.08
CA ILE A 387 29.76 -1.46 -7.19
C ILE A 387 30.36 -0.55 -6.12
N PHE A 388 31.04 -1.15 -5.15
CA PHE A 388 31.73 -0.46 -4.09
C PHE A 388 33.13 -0.02 -4.55
N VAL A 389 33.61 1.06 -3.96
CA VAL A 389 34.94 1.60 -4.18
C VAL A 389 35.74 1.48 -2.90
N GLY A 390 36.74 0.61 -2.94
CA GLY A 390 37.74 0.43 -1.90
C GLY A 390 38.90 1.38 -2.08
N ILE A 391 39.30 1.98 -0.97
CA ILE A 391 40.41 2.91 -0.90
C ILE A 391 41.48 2.26 -0.04
N ASP A 392 42.66 2.02 -0.63
CA ASP A 392 43.78 1.45 0.11
C ASP A 392 44.22 2.40 1.24
N GLY A 393 44.50 1.90 2.44
CA GLY A 393 44.87 2.75 3.58
C GLY A 393 46.09 3.65 3.33
N SER A 394 47.00 3.24 2.43
CA SER A 394 48.19 4.01 2.07
C SER A 394 47.88 5.32 1.32
N ILE A 395 46.70 5.47 0.70
CA ILE A 395 46.34 6.70 -0.02
C ILE A 395 45.87 7.83 0.89
N ILE A 396 45.42 7.51 2.10
CA ILE A 396 44.79 8.49 3.01
C ILE A 396 45.77 9.63 3.33
N PRO A 397 47.05 9.37 3.73
CA PRO A 397 48.03 10.43 3.98
C PRO A 397 48.40 11.24 2.72
N GLU A 398 48.15 10.70 1.53
CA GLU A 398 48.48 11.36 0.26
C GLU A 398 47.48 12.45 -0.10
N PHE A 399 46.23 12.37 0.36
CA PHE A 399 45.24 13.44 0.20
C PHE A 399 45.60 14.73 0.95
N GLU A 400 46.41 14.65 2.00
CA GLU A 400 46.87 15.84 2.72
C GLU A 400 48.03 16.53 2.01
N LYS A 401 48.80 15.78 1.23
CA LYS A 401 50.14 16.24 0.84
C LYS A 401 50.37 16.31 -0.67
N MET A 402 49.71 15.49 -1.48
CA MET A 402 49.90 15.51 -2.95
C MET A 402 48.64 15.29 -3.79
N ILE A 403 47.62 14.60 -3.30
CA ILE A 403 46.39 14.30 -4.05
C ILE A 403 45.31 15.32 -3.67
N ASN A 404 44.75 16.01 -4.66
CA ASN A 404 43.58 16.86 -4.45
C ASN A 404 42.30 16.02 -4.44
N ASN A 405 42.11 15.21 -5.48
CA ASN A 405 40.97 14.31 -5.60
C ASN A 405 41.25 13.14 -6.54
N VAL A 406 40.49 12.06 -6.39
CA VAL A 406 40.48 10.91 -7.30
C VAL A 406 39.07 10.76 -7.86
N THR A 407 38.94 10.74 -9.19
CA THR A 407 37.67 10.48 -9.87
C THR A 407 37.71 9.09 -10.47
N ILE A 408 36.71 8.27 -10.15
CA ILE A 408 36.55 6.94 -10.73
C ILE A 408 35.33 7.00 -11.63
N THR A 409 35.54 6.69 -12.90
CA THR A 409 34.46 6.60 -13.88
C THR A 409 34.21 5.14 -14.19
N LEU A 410 32.98 4.69 -14.02
CA LEU A 410 32.47 3.39 -14.43
C LEU A 410 31.69 3.53 -15.74
N ARG A 411 31.90 2.60 -16.66
CA ARG A 411 31.14 2.42 -17.89
C ARG A 411 30.58 1.00 -17.94
N LYS A 412 29.26 0.88 -17.98
CA LYS A 412 28.54 -0.36 -18.31
C LYS A 412 28.02 -0.26 -19.74
N LYS A 413 28.47 -1.15 -20.62
CA LYS A 413 27.89 -1.35 -21.96
C LYS A 413 26.78 -2.39 -21.86
N HIS A 414 25.55 -2.01 -22.17
CA HIS A 414 24.38 -2.88 -22.11
C HIS A 414 24.22 -3.67 -23.42
N GLN A 415 23.56 -4.83 -23.37
CA GLN A 415 23.33 -5.68 -24.54
C GLN A 415 22.47 -5.01 -25.62
N ASN A 416 21.57 -4.12 -25.23
CA ASN A 416 20.77 -3.30 -26.15
C ASN A 416 21.58 -2.19 -26.85
N GLY A 417 22.89 -2.12 -26.64
CA GLY A 417 23.79 -1.11 -27.23
C GLY A 417 23.88 0.20 -26.46
N SER A 418 23.03 0.42 -25.46
CA SER A 418 23.12 1.60 -24.59
C SER A 418 24.32 1.50 -23.63
N SER A 419 24.69 2.62 -23.01
CA SER A 419 25.76 2.64 -22.01
C SER A 419 25.36 3.46 -20.79
N THR A 420 25.63 2.92 -19.60
CA THR A 420 25.53 3.64 -18.34
C THR A 420 26.91 4.13 -17.92
N PHE A 421 27.00 5.41 -17.57
CA PHE A 421 28.18 6.02 -16.98
C PHE A 421 27.88 6.46 -15.56
N LYS A 422 28.79 6.17 -14.64
CA LYS A 422 28.72 6.61 -13.25
C LYS A 422 30.08 7.10 -12.80
N GLU A 423 30.07 8.06 -11.88
CA GLU A 423 31.30 8.61 -11.33
C GLU A 423 31.19 8.73 -9.82
N VAL A 424 32.31 8.46 -9.16
CA VAL A 424 32.53 8.77 -7.75
C VAL A 424 33.78 9.63 -7.64
N ILE A 425 33.66 10.73 -6.90
CA ILE A 425 34.76 11.65 -6.64
C ILE A 425 35.15 11.51 -5.17
N ILE A 426 36.39 11.10 -4.95
CA ILE A 426 36.99 10.93 -3.64
C ILE A 426 37.82 12.18 -3.35
N LYS A 427 37.50 12.84 -2.24
CA LYS A 427 38.27 13.96 -1.66
C LYS A 427 38.57 13.62 -0.19
N LYS A 428 39.46 14.38 0.43
CA LYS A 428 39.76 14.25 1.87
C LYS A 428 38.49 14.17 2.75
N GLY A 429 37.59 15.14 2.61
CA GLY A 429 36.34 15.17 3.38
C GLY A 429 35.37 14.00 3.08
N THR A 430 35.50 13.35 1.92
CA THR A 430 34.72 12.15 1.61
C THR A 430 35.13 10.98 2.51
N LEU A 431 36.43 10.83 2.79
CA LEU A 431 36.99 9.77 3.64
C LEU A 431 36.57 9.93 5.11
N GLU A 432 36.51 11.17 5.59
CA GLU A 432 36.16 11.50 6.97
C GLU A 432 34.68 11.23 7.29
N SER A 433 33.83 11.16 6.26
CA SER A 433 32.37 11.02 6.43
C SER A 433 31.89 9.59 6.74
N ASN A 434 32.77 8.59 6.72
CA ASN A 434 32.47 7.16 6.85
C ASN A 434 31.31 6.67 5.95
N LYS A 435 31.06 7.36 4.84
CA LYS A 435 30.04 6.98 3.85
C LYS A 435 30.61 5.93 2.90
N GLU A 436 29.84 4.90 2.64
CA GLU A 436 30.16 3.91 1.62
C GLU A 436 30.23 4.57 0.24
N LEU A 437 31.34 4.35 -0.46
CA LEU A 437 31.52 4.84 -1.81
C LEU A 437 30.99 3.80 -2.78
N MET A 438 29.88 4.11 -3.43
CA MET A 438 29.19 3.17 -4.30
C MET A 438 28.71 3.83 -5.60
N MET A 439 28.69 3.04 -6.66
CA MET A 439 28.02 3.34 -7.92
C MET A 439 26.98 2.27 -8.21
N THR A 440 25.91 2.65 -8.92
CA THR A 440 24.86 1.71 -9.29
C THR A 440 24.52 1.77 -10.77
N TYR A 441 24.13 0.63 -11.34
CA TYR A 441 23.52 0.56 -12.67
C TYR A 441 22.46 -0.52 -12.72
N ASN A 442 21.48 -0.37 -13.62
CA ASN A 442 20.34 -1.27 -13.77
C ASN A 442 20.61 -2.37 -14.80
N SER A 443 19.65 -3.28 -14.96
CA SER A 443 19.72 -4.41 -15.92
C SER A 443 18.89 -4.21 -17.19
N VAL A 444 18.53 -2.97 -17.52
CA VAL A 444 17.55 -2.70 -18.59
C VAL A 444 18.10 -3.17 -19.94
N GLY A 445 17.42 -4.15 -20.55
CA GLY A 445 17.81 -4.75 -21.83
C GLY A 445 19.02 -5.69 -21.75
N ASP A 446 19.44 -6.12 -20.56
CA ASP A 446 20.48 -7.12 -20.37
C ASP A 446 19.88 -8.51 -20.04
N LEU A 447 19.81 -9.38 -21.05
CA LEU A 447 19.30 -10.73 -20.90
C LEU A 447 20.36 -11.69 -20.35
N ASP A 448 21.59 -11.60 -20.87
CA ASP A 448 22.76 -12.34 -20.39
C ASP A 448 23.29 -11.75 -19.07
N ARG A 449 23.14 -12.50 -17.98
CA ARG A 449 23.52 -12.05 -16.62
C ARG A 449 25.02 -11.98 -16.41
N GLU A 450 25.80 -12.89 -17.01
CA GLU A 450 27.25 -12.86 -16.87
C GLU A 450 27.83 -11.63 -17.57
N LYS A 451 27.32 -11.30 -18.77
CA LYS A 451 27.68 -10.05 -19.46
C LYS A 451 27.16 -8.80 -18.74
N TRP A 452 26.00 -8.88 -18.09
CA TRP A 452 25.49 -7.77 -17.27
C TRP A 452 26.46 -7.42 -16.13
N LEU A 453 27.06 -8.43 -15.50
CA LEU A 453 28.07 -8.23 -14.45
C LEU A 453 29.40 -7.66 -14.98
N GLN A 454 29.62 -7.54 -16.28
CA GLN A 454 30.86 -6.94 -16.79
C GLN A 454 30.70 -5.43 -16.94
N TYR A 455 31.69 -4.70 -16.43
CA TYR A 455 31.82 -3.26 -16.60
C TYR A 455 33.29 -2.88 -16.79
N GLU A 456 33.52 -1.67 -17.27
CA GLU A 456 34.85 -1.08 -17.37
C GLU A 456 34.96 0.09 -16.40
N TYR A 457 36.13 0.34 -15.86
CA TYR A 457 36.39 1.53 -15.06
C TYR A 457 37.75 2.14 -15.38
N LYS A 458 37.90 3.42 -15.08
CA LYS A 458 39.18 4.13 -15.07
C LYS A 458 39.26 5.04 -13.86
N ALA A 459 40.48 5.32 -13.41
CA ALA A 459 40.73 6.25 -12.31
C ALA A 459 41.56 7.44 -12.83
N GLN A 460 41.17 8.64 -12.41
CA GLN A 460 41.91 9.87 -12.65
C GLN A 460 42.32 10.47 -11.31
N PHE A 461 43.63 10.59 -11.09
CA PHE A 461 44.24 11.23 -9.94
C PHE A 461 44.56 12.67 -10.32
N ASN A 462 44.02 13.61 -9.55
CA ASN A 462 44.30 15.03 -9.70
C ASN A 462 45.21 15.44 -8.54
N PHE A 463 46.43 15.87 -8.84
CA PHE A 463 47.45 16.25 -7.86
C PHE A 463 47.37 17.74 -7.54
N LEU A 464 47.88 18.10 -6.36
CA LEU A 464 48.15 19.48 -5.99
C LEU A 464 49.12 20.09 -7.02
N GLY A 465 48.87 21.35 -7.42
CA GLY A 465 49.62 21.99 -8.50
C GLY A 465 49.07 21.72 -9.91
N GLY A 466 47.94 21.02 -10.04
CA GLY A 466 47.17 20.94 -11.30
C GLY A 466 47.59 19.83 -12.26
N LYS A 467 48.53 18.97 -11.88
CA LYS A 467 48.93 17.79 -12.67
C LYS A 467 47.90 16.65 -12.52
N THR A 468 47.79 15.82 -13.54
CA THR A 468 46.84 14.70 -13.56
C THR A 468 47.49 13.40 -14.03
N TYR A 469 46.99 12.27 -13.53
CA TYR A 469 47.35 10.93 -13.99
C TYR A 469 46.07 10.14 -14.21
N GLN A 470 45.91 9.52 -15.38
CA GLN A 470 44.75 8.71 -15.71
C GLN A 470 45.18 7.28 -16.04
N THR A 471 44.47 6.29 -15.50
CA THR A 471 44.64 4.90 -15.91
C THR A 471 43.90 4.61 -17.22
N ASP A 472 44.32 3.55 -17.91
CA ASP A 472 43.50 2.96 -18.98
C ASP A 472 42.19 2.38 -18.42
N TRP A 473 41.24 2.13 -19.32
CA TRP A 473 40.02 1.39 -19.00
C TRP A 473 40.35 -0.06 -18.64
N LYS A 474 39.93 -0.50 -17.47
CA LYS A 474 40.06 -1.87 -16.99
C LYS A 474 38.69 -2.53 -16.94
N GLN A 475 38.56 -3.69 -17.57
CA GLN A 475 37.33 -4.49 -17.52
C GLN A 475 37.36 -5.43 -16.32
N GLN A 476 36.25 -5.51 -15.57
CA GLN A 476 36.07 -6.49 -14.51
C GLN A 476 34.60 -6.80 -14.23
N SER A 477 34.37 -7.81 -13.39
CA SER A 477 33.05 -8.21 -12.91
C SER A 477 32.94 -8.26 -11.39
N ASN A 478 33.95 -7.83 -10.65
CA ASN A 478 33.89 -7.79 -9.19
C ASN A 478 32.98 -6.65 -8.69
N SER A 479 32.32 -6.83 -7.54
CA SER A 479 31.50 -5.78 -6.92
C SER A 479 32.32 -4.72 -6.18
N MET A 480 33.66 -4.80 -6.23
CA MET A 480 34.58 -3.89 -5.56
C MET A 480 35.65 -3.40 -6.54
N ILE A 481 35.85 -2.09 -6.60
CA ILE A 481 36.99 -1.44 -7.28
C ILE A 481 37.98 -1.02 -6.20
N ASN A 482 39.16 -1.63 -6.18
CA ASN A 482 40.24 -1.20 -5.29
C ASN A 482 41.13 -0.18 -6.00
N ILE A 483 41.35 0.96 -5.35
CA ILE A 483 42.18 2.05 -5.86
C ILE A 483 43.48 2.14 -5.07
N PHE A 484 44.58 2.18 -5.80
CA PHE A 484 45.94 2.31 -5.29
C PHE A 484 46.59 3.58 -5.81
N VAL A 485 47.50 4.16 -5.05
CA VAL A 485 48.22 5.35 -5.47
C VAL A 485 49.24 5.01 -6.58
N PRO A 486 49.26 5.75 -7.70
CA PRO A 486 50.24 5.52 -8.76
C PRO A 486 51.64 6.02 -8.41
N TYR A 487 51.76 6.86 -7.39
CA TYR A 487 53.02 7.41 -6.89
C TYR A 487 53.11 7.21 -5.37
N ILE A 488 54.30 6.96 -4.88
CA ILE A 488 54.57 6.80 -3.45
C ILE A 488 55.62 7.81 -3.01
N ARG A 489 55.49 8.29 -1.78
CA ARG A 489 56.52 9.14 -1.18
C ARG A 489 57.53 8.32 -0.42
N LYS A 490 58.79 8.70 -0.60
CA LYS A 490 59.92 8.12 0.11
C LYS A 490 60.69 9.19 0.84
N ILE A 491 61.17 8.83 2.02
CA ILE A 491 62.05 9.69 2.83
C ILE A 491 63.46 9.12 2.70
N ILE A 492 64.31 9.80 1.95
CA ILE A 492 65.72 9.45 1.79
C ILE A 492 66.49 10.18 2.88
N LYS A 493 66.95 9.44 3.89
CA LYS A 493 67.78 9.97 4.97
C LYS A 493 69.20 10.16 4.48
N VAL A 494 69.82 11.28 4.88
CA VAL A 494 71.23 11.53 4.61
C VAL A 494 72.03 11.19 5.85
N ASP A 495 73.05 10.35 5.70
CA ASP A 495 73.87 9.86 6.81
C ASP A 495 75.36 9.97 6.51
N ALA A 496 76.18 10.12 7.56
CA ALA A 496 77.63 10.22 7.46
C ALA A 496 78.32 10.02 8.81
N GLU A 497 79.48 9.35 8.80
CA GLU A 497 80.44 9.39 9.89
C GLU A 497 81.11 10.77 9.95
N GLN A 498 80.72 11.58 10.94
CA GLN A 498 81.21 12.95 11.09
C GLN A 498 82.74 13.03 11.26
N GLU A 499 83.33 12.06 11.96
CA GLU A 499 84.77 11.97 12.17
C GLU A 499 85.52 11.82 10.84
N VAL A 500 85.01 10.99 9.92
CA VAL A 500 85.59 10.79 8.59
C VAL A 500 85.57 12.09 7.78
N LEU A 501 84.46 12.84 7.83
CA LEU A 501 84.34 14.13 7.13
C LEU A 501 85.33 15.17 7.65
N VAL A 502 85.54 15.22 8.97
CA VAL A 502 86.51 16.13 9.61
C VAL A 502 87.94 15.73 9.27
N GLN A 503 88.29 14.44 9.37
CA GLN A 503 89.62 13.91 9.02
C GLN A 503 89.98 14.19 7.55
N LYS A 504 89.01 14.04 6.64
CA LYS A 504 89.18 14.32 5.20
C LYS A 504 89.14 15.82 4.85
N ASN A 505 89.14 16.73 5.83
CA ASN A 505 89.13 18.18 5.64
C ASN A 505 87.94 18.71 4.79
N VAL A 506 86.79 18.05 4.87
CA VAL A 506 85.56 18.53 4.20
C VAL A 506 85.06 19.80 4.91
N ARG A 507 84.59 20.77 4.13
CA ARG A 507 83.99 22.03 4.62
C ARG A 507 82.47 22.03 4.48
N ALA A 508 81.96 21.52 3.36
CA ALA A 508 80.53 21.41 3.09
C ALA A 508 80.26 20.32 2.06
N ILE A 509 79.07 19.72 2.14
CA ILE A 509 78.59 18.70 1.21
C ILE A 509 77.23 19.15 0.70
N THR A 510 77.10 19.32 -0.61
CA THR A 510 75.81 19.57 -1.26
C THR A 510 75.31 18.26 -1.83
N VAL A 511 74.12 17.85 -1.41
CA VAL A 511 73.44 16.67 -1.93
C VAL A 511 72.26 17.16 -2.75
N LYS A 512 72.14 16.64 -3.97
CA LYS A 512 71.05 16.92 -4.90
C LYS A 512 70.43 15.60 -5.36
N ILE A 513 69.10 15.53 -5.36
CA ILE A 513 68.33 14.38 -5.86
C ILE A 513 67.44 14.85 -6.99
N ASP A 514 67.54 14.16 -8.12
CA ASP A 514 66.69 14.37 -9.29
C ASP A 514 65.77 13.17 -9.46
N TYR A 515 64.45 13.41 -9.53
CA TYR A 515 63.47 12.34 -9.67
C TYR A 515 62.36 12.71 -10.67
N PRO A 516 61.86 11.74 -11.46
CA PRO A 516 60.76 11.97 -12.37
C PRO A 516 59.42 12.02 -11.61
N PHE A 517 58.62 13.03 -11.89
CA PHE A 517 57.24 13.12 -11.41
C PHE A 517 56.33 13.64 -12.51
N LEU A 518 55.38 12.80 -12.96
CA LEU A 518 54.39 13.13 -14.00
C LEU A 518 54.97 13.75 -15.28
N GLY A 519 56.12 13.23 -15.73
CA GLY A 519 56.80 13.66 -16.96
C GLY A 519 57.81 14.79 -16.80
N ASP A 520 57.85 15.45 -15.63
CA ASP A 520 58.84 16.49 -15.30
C ASP A 520 59.95 15.92 -14.40
N ILE A 521 61.16 16.49 -14.50
CA ILE A 521 62.26 16.18 -13.57
C ILE A 521 62.21 17.19 -12.43
N HIS A 522 61.97 16.69 -11.22
CA HIS A 522 62.01 17.49 -10.00
C HIS A 522 63.40 17.39 -9.36
N THR A 523 63.94 18.52 -8.96
CA THR A 523 65.21 18.62 -8.25
C THR A 523 64.97 19.06 -6.81
N LYS A 524 65.56 18.34 -5.84
CA LYS A 524 65.72 18.82 -4.46
C LYS A 524 67.19 18.84 -4.09
N GLU A 525 67.64 19.87 -3.40
CA GLU A 525 69.01 19.97 -2.90
C GLU A 525 69.06 20.56 -1.49
N PHE A 526 70.06 20.14 -0.71
CA PHE A 526 70.46 20.86 0.49
C PHE A 526 71.95 20.69 0.75
N THR A 527 72.49 21.55 1.60
CA THR A 527 73.90 21.51 2.02
C THR A 527 74.00 21.11 3.48
N VAL A 528 74.95 20.24 3.77
CA VAL A 528 75.37 19.76 5.10
C VAL A 528 76.78 20.28 5.37
N ARG A 529 77.08 20.60 6.63
CA ARG A 529 78.45 20.85 7.09
C ARG A 529 78.86 19.85 8.19
N PRO A 530 80.15 19.52 8.30
CA PRO A 530 80.62 18.69 9.41
C PRO A 530 80.25 19.31 10.76
N GLY A 531 79.72 18.50 11.67
CA GLY A 531 79.22 18.91 12.98
C GLY A 531 77.75 19.36 13.01
N GLU A 532 77.05 19.41 11.86
CA GLU A 532 75.59 19.57 11.84
C GLU A 532 74.88 18.26 12.21
N ASP A 533 73.76 18.36 12.92
CA ASP A 533 72.87 17.22 13.22
C ASP A 533 72.20 16.71 11.95
N LEU A 534 72.63 15.54 11.48
CA LEU A 534 72.11 14.88 10.28
C LEU A 534 70.76 14.21 10.47
N THR A 535 70.32 13.97 11.72
CA THR A 535 69.06 13.25 11.98
C THR A 535 67.83 13.98 11.44
N LYS A 536 67.96 15.29 11.19
CA LYS A 536 66.92 16.16 10.63
C LYS A 536 67.04 16.37 9.11
N LYS A 537 68.04 15.78 8.46
CA LYS A 537 68.34 15.98 7.04
C LYS A 537 67.83 14.80 6.22
N SER A 538 66.75 15.02 5.49
CA SER A 538 66.18 14.02 4.58
C SER A 538 65.54 14.66 3.36
N PHE A 539 65.41 13.88 2.29
CA PHE A 539 64.64 14.25 1.11
C PHE A 539 63.31 13.49 1.11
N GLU A 540 62.19 14.20 1.09
CA GLU A 540 60.90 13.61 0.73
C GLU A 540 60.77 13.66 -0.80
N VAL A 541 60.83 12.51 -1.48
CA VAL A 541 60.69 12.42 -2.94
C VAL A 541 59.44 11.63 -3.31
N THR A 542 58.84 11.95 -4.45
CA THR A 542 57.65 11.25 -4.95
C THR A 542 58.02 10.45 -6.19
N LEU A 543 58.03 9.13 -6.07
CA LEU A 543 58.43 8.21 -7.14
C LEU A 543 57.23 7.40 -7.64
N PRO A 544 57.23 6.94 -8.91
CA PRO A 544 56.25 5.97 -9.37
C PRO A 544 56.19 4.75 -8.45
N ASN A 545 54.98 4.24 -8.22
CA ASN A 545 54.80 3.03 -7.42
C ASN A 545 55.51 1.84 -8.08
N GLY A 546 56.30 1.09 -7.30
CA GLY A 546 57.17 0.01 -7.79
C GLY A 546 58.53 0.46 -8.33
N GLN A 547 58.80 1.77 -8.42
CA GLN A 547 60.13 2.29 -8.74
C GLN A 547 60.88 2.67 -7.46
N TYR A 548 62.10 2.12 -7.31
CA TYR A 548 62.89 2.29 -6.09
C TYR A 548 64.12 3.16 -6.27
N ASP A 549 64.63 3.24 -7.50
CA ASP A 549 65.85 3.96 -7.83
C ASP A 549 65.62 5.46 -7.96
N TYR A 550 66.61 6.23 -7.51
CA TYR A 550 66.69 7.68 -7.69
C TYR A 550 68.11 8.10 -8.06
N LYS A 551 68.20 9.18 -8.86
CA LYS A 551 69.48 9.76 -9.25
C LYS A 551 69.90 10.80 -8.24
N TYR A 552 71.16 10.78 -7.85
CA TYR A 552 71.70 11.74 -6.91
C TYR A 552 73.07 12.27 -7.35
N ASN A 553 73.36 13.48 -6.91
CA ASN A 553 74.62 14.18 -7.08
C ASN A 553 75.13 14.61 -5.70
N ILE A 554 76.36 14.22 -5.35
CA ILE A 554 77.04 14.68 -4.13
C ILE A 554 78.22 15.54 -4.55
N ARG A 555 78.32 16.74 -3.98
CA ARG A 555 79.43 17.65 -4.16
C ARG A 555 80.09 17.94 -2.82
N TRP A 556 81.34 17.52 -2.65
CA TRP A 556 82.16 17.83 -1.49
C TRP A 556 83.02 19.06 -1.78
N ARG A 557 82.97 20.06 -0.91
CA ARG A 557 83.92 21.18 -0.88
C ARG A 557 84.89 21.00 0.27
N PHE A 558 86.18 21.07 -0.01
CA PHE A 558 87.24 20.91 0.99
C PHE A 558 87.72 22.27 1.53
N LYS A 559 88.36 22.28 2.70
CA LYS A 559 88.90 23.51 3.33
C LYS A 559 89.96 24.22 2.47
N ASN A 560 90.64 23.49 1.58
CA ASN A 560 91.59 24.02 0.60
C ASN A 560 90.93 24.60 -0.68
N ASN A 561 89.61 24.78 -0.68
CA ASN A 561 88.78 25.24 -1.81
C ASN A 561 88.76 24.33 -3.05
N THR A 562 89.20 23.07 -2.95
CA THR A 562 88.96 22.07 -4.01
C THR A 562 87.55 21.47 -3.88
N GLU A 563 86.99 20.99 -5.00
CA GLU A 563 85.70 20.31 -5.03
C GLU A 563 85.84 18.90 -5.62
N ARG A 564 85.02 17.95 -5.14
CA ARG A 564 84.79 16.64 -5.79
C ARG A 564 83.30 16.46 -6.02
N ILE A 565 82.94 15.85 -7.15
CA ILE A 565 81.54 15.62 -7.54
C ILE A 565 81.37 14.13 -7.89
N TYR A 566 80.31 13.52 -7.36
CA TYR A 566 79.89 12.17 -7.71
C TYR A 566 78.44 12.18 -8.18
N ASN A 567 78.15 11.45 -9.26
CA ASN A 567 76.81 11.18 -9.73
C ASN A 567 76.54 9.69 -9.59
N GLY A 568 75.42 9.33 -8.96
CA GLY A 568 75.06 7.95 -8.72
C GLY A 568 73.58 7.68 -8.88
N VAL A 569 73.24 6.39 -8.85
CA VAL A 569 71.89 5.87 -8.70
C VAL A 569 71.87 5.08 -7.40
N ASN A 570 70.85 5.29 -6.58
CA ASN A 570 70.65 4.52 -5.36
C ASN A 570 69.19 4.06 -5.29
N ASP A 571 68.94 2.94 -4.64
CA ASP A 571 67.61 2.35 -4.42
C ASP A 571 67.26 2.24 -2.92
N THR A 572 68.17 2.61 -2.02
CA THR A 572 67.98 2.58 -0.57
C THR A 572 67.42 3.89 -0.02
N GLU A 573 66.70 3.83 1.09
CA GLU A 573 66.17 5.01 1.81
C GLU A 573 67.24 5.75 2.65
N ILE A 574 68.50 5.37 2.53
CA ILE A 574 69.64 6.01 3.18
C ILE A 574 70.68 6.32 2.12
N LEU A 575 71.22 7.53 2.17
CA LEU A 575 72.31 8.00 1.32
C LEU A 575 73.51 8.39 2.18
N PHE A 576 74.58 7.60 2.08
CA PHE A 576 75.85 7.86 2.76
C PHE A 576 76.68 8.91 2.01
N ILE A 577 77.08 9.98 2.70
CA ILE A 577 77.78 11.13 2.10
C ILE A 577 79.24 11.27 2.54
N ASP A 578 79.75 10.32 3.31
CA ASP A 578 81.15 10.18 3.76
C ASP A 578 82.02 9.31 2.84
N ASN A 579 81.38 8.57 1.92
CA ASN A 579 82.02 7.82 0.85
C ASN A 579 82.54 8.73 -0.27
N ILE A 580 83.61 9.46 0.04
CA ILE A 580 84.30 10.35 -0.92
C ILE A 580 85.14 9.49 -1.87
N PRO A 581 84.91 9.56 -3.20
CA PRO A 581 85.68 8.80 -4.17
C PRO A 581 87.17 9.15 -4.14
N ASP A 582 88.01 8.12 -4.29
CA ASP A 582 89.45 8.24 -4.41
C ASP A 582 89.77 8.70 -5.85
N SER A 583 90.06 9.99 -5.99
CA SER A 583 90.21 10.80 -7.23
C SER A 583 88.91 11.17 -7.95
#